data_AF-A0A1A5ZYU8-F1
#
_entry.id   AF-A0A1A5ZYU8-F1
#
_cell.length_a   1.000
_cell.length_b   1.000
_cell.length_c   1.000
_cell.angle_alpha   90.00
_cell.angle_beta   90.00
_cell.angle_gamma   90.00
#
_symmetry.space_group_name_H-M   'P 1'
#
loop_
_entity.id
_entity.type
_entity.pdbx_description
1 polymer ?
#
loop_
_entity_poly.entity_id
_entity_poly.type
_entity_poly.pdbx_seq_one_letter_code
_entity_poly.pdbx_strand_id
1 'polypeptide(L)'
;MTASLLDLNDDTLQMIGLYVHGDTDIPIPSFNPHWANFADEIDPNVQNDYINFRSTCRRLSALMPLRGLHLILRSWNDLIRWKEYAPDIVKRAVRRLIIDIDTSLQSETPKDIWQTFATLLPSFEALEEVVIKRSPTCLHSASGWALSLHHQPSLPRIQLQKLTSISLEMKCSQCAEELSLQLTSASTCIRAIKTTYEVAEEPNSRNILGQMVTSNPCIAGSLTALYLKIDDEKCGNQVLAKIRRSLPGLQILHMSSYTDERSGECLMGPYSLFGSATSTLDPEWSFKMADEGYNRSFQPVGSIDMWPTKECWDRFLSILGKFNHIRYVDCLINVLLEYPSDITPHRSRNQKSSSYDKALCRILEARPLDACQKRPIHRSALVAAAQIMLEHAPTLEAGAFWDHHLRDEDECRCHERSPSCTYRYNWRRVMLEEGKYGILFEDSPECFHDDFLSG
;
A
#
# COMPACT_ATOMS: atom_id res chain seq x y z
N MET A 1 -30.72 -17.88 -44.79
CA MET A 1 -29.27 -17.60 -44.66
C MET A 1 -28.96 -17.62 -43.18
N THR A 2 -28.01 -18.43 -42.73
CA THR A 2 -27.55 -18.45 -41.34
C THR A 2 -26.52 -17.35 -41.16
N ALA A 3 -26.78 -16.37 -40.30
CA ALA A 3 -25.81 -15.32 -39.99
C ALA A 3 -24.54 -15.94 -39.40
N SER A 4 -23.38 -15.62 -39.97
CA SER A 4 -22.06 -16.01 -39.50
C SER A 4 -21.36 -14.82 -38.81
N LEU A 5 -20.45 -15.10 -37.88
CA LEU A 5 -19.57 -14.09 -37.28
C LEU A 5 -18.83 -13.27 -38.34
N LEU A 6 -18.42 -13.89 -39.45
CA LEU A 6 -17.71 -13.20 -40.52
C LEU A 6 -18.61 -12.32 -41.40
N ASP A 7 -19.93 -12.41 -41.25
CA ASP A 7 -20.86 -11.50 -41.94
C ASP A 7 -20.99 -10.16 -41.21
N LEU A 8 -20.45 -10.05 -39.98
CA LEU A 8 -20.38 -8.79 -39.23
C LEU A 8 -19.44 -7.79 -39.90
N ASN A 9 -19.72 -6.50 -39.74
CA ASN A 9 -18.83 -5.43 -40.20
C ASN A 9 -17.55 -5.35 -39.34
N ASP A 10 -16.53 -4.68 -39.87
CA ASP A 10 -15.22 -4.59 -39.21
C ASP A 10 -15.31 -3.91 -37.82
N ASP A 11 -16.14 -2.87 -37.68
CA ASP A 11 -16.34 -2.15 -36.42
C ASP A 11 -16.91 -3.05 -35.32
N THR A 12 -17.90 -3.89 -35.67
CA THR A 12 -18.49 -4.85 -34.72
C THR A 12 -17.47 -5.90 -34.30
N LEU A 13 -16.66 -6.39 -35.25
CA LEU A 13 -15.60 -7.35 -34.94
C LEU A 13 -14.52 -6.74 -34.03
N GLN A 14 -14.13 -5.49 -34.26
CA GLN A 14 -13.19 -4.77 -33.38
C GLN A 14 -13.78 -4.53 -31.99
N MET A 15 -15.07 -4.20 -31.90
CA MET A 15 -15.77 -4.04 -30.62
C MET A 15 -15.82 -5.36 -29.85
N ILE A 16 -16.14 -6.48 -30.51
CA ILE A 16 -16.04 -7.81 -29.91
C ILE A 16 -14.61 -8.06 -29.43
N GLY A 17 -13.61 -7.79 -30.27
CA GLY A 17 -12.19 -7.93 -29.90
C GLY A 17 -11.77 -7.10 -28.70
N LEU A 18 -12.38 -5.92 -28.47
CA LEU A 18 -12.15 -5.11 -27.28
C LEU A 18 -12.65 -5.82 -26.01
N TYR A 19 -13.88 -6.32 -26.02
CA TYR A 19 -14.46 -7.01 -24.86
C TYR A 19 -13.86 -8.41 -24.61
N VAL A 20 -13.34 -9.07 -25.65
CA VAL A 20 -12.68 -10.38 -25.53
C VAL A 20 -11.26 -10.27 -24.96
N HIS A 21 -10.69 -9.08 -24.86
CA HIS A 21 -9.29 -8.91 -24.43
C HIS A 21 -9.05 -9.09 -22.93
N GLY A 22 -10.04 -8.81 -22.07
CA GLY A 22 -9.93 -8.89 -20.60
C GLY A 22 -8.99 -7.85 -19.96
N ASP A 23 -8.01 -7.32 -20.69
CA ASP A 23 -7.05 -6.30 -20.27
C ASP A 23 -7.69 -4.95 -19.85
N THR A 24 -8.88 -4.67 -20.38
CA THR A 24 -9.65 -3.46 -20.07
C THR A 24 -10.18 -3.43 -18.65
N ASP A 25 -10.31 -4.60 -18.03
CA ASP A 25 -10.92 -4.75 -16.70
C ASP A 25 -9.89 -4.64 -15.58
N ILE A 26 -8.60 -4.66 -15.93
CA ILE A 26 -7.48 -4.56 -14.99
C ILE A 26 -7.06 -3.08 -14.87
N PRO A 27 -7.20 -2.44 -13.69
CA PRO A 27 -6.84 -1.04 -13.50
C PRO A 27 -5.34 -0.76 -13.72
N ILE A 28 -5.02 0.53 -13.83
CA ILE A 28 -3.65 1.03 -13.78
C ILE A 28 -3.59 2.14 -12.70
N PRO A 29 -2.80 1.98 -11.64
CA PRO A 29 -2.00 0.79 -11.32
C PRO A 29 -2.86 -0.45 -11.03
N SER A 30 -2.34 -1.64 -11.31
CA SER A 30 -2.93 -2.93 -10.94
C SER A 30 -2.46 -3.45 -9.58
N PHE A 31 -1.39 -2.87 -9.04
CA PHE A 31 -0.89 -3.22 -7.72
C PHE A 31 -1.68 -2.53 -6.60
N ASN A 32 -1.76 -3.23 -5.47
CA ASN A 32 -2.47 -2.78 -4.28
C ASN A 32 -1.51 -2.17 -3.23
N PRO A 33 -2.04 -1.45 -2.21
CA PRO A 33 -1.26 -1.00 -1.06
C PRO A 33 -0.48 -2.13 -0.36
N HIS A 34 0.52 -1.78 0.45
CA HIS A 34 1.36 -2.75 1.16
C HIS A 34 0.62 -3.66 2.15
N TRP A 35 -0.54 -3.24 2.63
CA TRP A 35 -1.42 -4.07 3.48
C TRP A 35 -2.26 -5.07 2.70
N ALA A 36 -2.37 -4.88 1.39
CA ALA A 36 -3.25 -5.62 0.52
C ALA A 36 -2.45 -6.67 -0.27
N ASN A 37 -2.08 -7.77 0.38
CA ASN A 37 -1.30 -8.86 -0.21
C ASN A 37 -2.16 -9.78 -1.11
N PHE A 38 -2.94 -9.17 -1.99
CA PHE A 38 -3.66 -9.90 -3.03
C PHE A 38 -2.68 -10.48 -4.06
N ALA A 39 -3.12 -11.52 -4.76
CA ALA A 39 -2.38 -12.02 -5.92
C ALA A 39 -2.26 -10.93 -7.00
N ASP A 40 -1.20 -11.00 -7.80
CA ASP A 40 -1.01 -10.05 -8.90
C ASP A 40 -2.12 -10.20 -9.95
N GLU A 41 -2.67 -9.09 -10.41
CA GLU A 41 -3.65 -9.08 -11.51
C GLU A 41 -2.99 -9.26 -12.89
N ILE A 42 -1.67 -9.06 -12.99
CA ILE A 42 -0.93 -9.22 -14.24
C ILE A 42 -0.78 -10.72 -14.56
N ASP A 43 -1.71 -11.24 -15.36
CA ASP A 43 -1.67 -12.62 -15.87
C ASP A 43 -1.37 -12.66 -17.39
N PRO A 44 -0.30 -13.35 -17.84
CA PRO A 44 -0.03 -13.60 -19.27
C PRO A 44 -1.17 -14.31 -20.02
N ASN A 45 -2.09 -14.97 -19.32
CA ASN A 45 -3.21 -15.69 -19.92
C ASN A 45 -4.43 -14.81 -20.19
N VAL A 46 -4.51 -13.59 -19.63
CA VAL A 46 -5.67 -12.70 -19.78
C VAL A 46 -5.99 -12.42 -21.26
N GLN A 47 -4.97 -12.38 -22.10
CA GLN A 47 -5.06 -12.10 -23.53
C GLN A 47 -5.30 -13.34 -24.42
N ASN A 48 -5.41 -14.55 -23.87
CA ASN A 48 -5.48 -15.78 -24.65
C ASN A 48 -6.71 -15.81 -25.57
N ASP A 49 -7.86 -15.41 -25.06
CA ASP A 49 -9.10 -15.39 -25.85
C ASP A 49 -9.02 -14.36 -26.99
N TYR A 50 -8.38 -13.22 -26.76
CA TYR A 50 -8.11 -12.24 -27.81
C TYR A 50 -7.16 -12.78 -28.88
N ILE A 51 -6.09 -13.46 -28.48
CA ILE A 51 -5.14 -14.08 -29.42
C ILE A 51 -5.83 -15.17 -30.23
N ASN A 52 -6.70 -15.99 -29.62
CA ASN A 52 -7.47 -17.03 -30.29
C ASN A 52 -8.51 -16.44 -31.25
N PHE A 53 -9.22 -15.40 -30.83
CA PHE A 53 -10.14 -14.68 -31.69
C PHE A 53 -9.41 -14.06 -32.89
N ARG A 54 -8.26 -13.44 -32.65
CA ARG A 54 -7.37 -12.90 -33.68
C ARG A 54 -6.84 -13.96 -34.64
N SER A 55 -6.50 -15.16 -34.16
CA SER A 55 -5.93 -16.24 -34.97
C SER A 55 -6.96 -16.99 -35.81
N THR A 56 -8.26 -16.76 -35.59
CA THR A 56 -9.35 -17.46 -36.27
C THR A 56 -9.32 -17.29 -37.79
N CYS A 57 -9.03 -16.09 -38.31
CA CYS A 57 -8.88 -15.88 -39.76
C CYS A 57 -8.00 -14.65 -40.09
N ARG A 58 -7.58 -14.54 -41.36
CA ARG A 58 -6.74 -13.41 -41.83
C ARG A 58 -7.37 -12.04 -41.63
N ARG A 59 -8.70 -11.93 -41.82
CA ARG A 59 -9.44 -10.68 -41.62
C ARG A 59 -9.35 -10.23 -40.16
N LEU A 60 -9.66 -11.13 -39.22
CA LEU A 60 -9.56 -10.85 -37.79
C LEU A 60 -8.13 -10.51 -37.36
N SER A 61 -7.13 -11.25 -37.87
CA SER A 61 -5.72 -10.95 -37.60
C SER A 61 -5.27 -9.58 -38.11
N ALA A 62 -5.89 -9.04 -39.17
CA ALA A 62 -5.59 -7.73 -39.72
C ALA A 62 -6.32 -6.60 -38.97
N LEU A 63 -7.56 -6.84 -38.55
CA LEU A 63 -8.38 -5.87 -37.81
C LEU A 63 -7.94 -5.70 -36.35
N MET A 64 -7.31 -6.72 -35.77
CA MET A 64 -6.96 -6.76 -34.35
C MET A 64 -5.44 -6.76 -34.18
N PRO A 65 -4.80 -5.59 -33.98
CA PRO A 65 -3.37 -5.53 -33.73
C PRO A 65 -3.02 -6.16 -32.38
N LEU A 66 -1.83 -6.73 -32.27
CA LEU A 66 -1.34 -7.22 -30.98
C LEU A 66 -1.19 -6.02 -30.03
N ARG A 67 -1.78 -6.09 -28.83
CA ARG A 67 -1.77 -5.02 -27.82
C ARG A 67 -2.01 -5.61 -26.43
N GLY A 68 -1.88 -4.79 -25.39
CA GLY A 68 -2.29 -5.13 -24.03
C GLY A 68 -1.64 -6.38 -23.45
N LEU A 69 -0.42 -6.73 -23.90
CA LEU A 69 0.20 -7.97 -23.46
C LEU A 69 0.77 -7.84 -22.05
N HIS A 70 0.59 -8.90 -21.28
CA HIS A 70 1.19 -9.09 -19.97
C HIS A 70 2.42 -9.98 -20.07
N LEU A 71 3.50 -9.55 -19.43
CA LEU A 71 4.76 -10.27 -19.38
C LEU A 71 5.22 -10.45 -17.94
N ILE A 72 5.53 -11.68 -17.56
CA ILE A 72 6.20 -12.01 -16.29
C ILE A 72 7.58 -12.62 -16.61
N LEU A 73 8.64 -12.02 -16.09
CA LEU A 73 10.01 -12.53 -16.17
C LEU A 73 10.41 -13.09 -14.80
N ARG A 74 10.51 -14.42 -14.70
CA ARG A 74 10.84 -15.12 -13.44
C ARG A 74 12.28 -15.59 -13.35
N SER A 75 12.98 -15.63 -14.47
CA SER A 75 14.34 -16.11 -14.55
C SER A 75 15.21 -15.22 -15.43
N TRP A 76 16.51 -15.30 -15.21
CA TRP A 76 17.49 -14.66 -16.07
C TRP A 76 17.38 -15.14 -17.53
N ASN A 77 17.14 -16.44 -17.73
CA ASN A 77 16.94 -17.02 -19.05
C ASN A 77 15.71 -16.44 -19.76
N ASP A 78 14.64 -16.12 -19.04
CA ASP A 78 13.48 -15.43 -19.64
C ASP A 78 13.87 -14.06 -20.16
N LEU A 79 14.63 -13.30 -19.36
CA LEU A 79 15.07 -11.96 -19.70
C LEU A 79 15.97 -11.97 -20.95
N ILE A 80 16.95 -12.88 -21.01
CA ILE A 80 17.79 -13.09 -22.20
C ILE A 80 16.95 -13.51 -23.40
N ARG A 81 16.04 -14.47 -23.22
CA ARG A 81 15.18 -14.95 -24.29
C ARG A 81 14.33 -13.82 -24.89
N TRP A 82 13.77 -12.97 -24.04
CA TRP A 82 12.98 -11.82 -24.48
C TRP A 82 13.83 -10.75 -25.16
N LYS A 83 15.05 -10.50 -24.67
CA LYS A 83 15.97 -9.57 -25.33
C LYS A 83 16.34 -10.05 -26.74
N GLU A 84 16.77 -11.30 -26.87
CA GLU A 84 17.37 -11.84 -28.09
C GLU A 84 16.35 -12.32 -29.12
N TYR A 85 15.28 -12.99 -28.69
CA TYR A 85 14.41 -13.74 -29.62
C TYR A 85 12.97 -13.22 -29.71
N ALA A 86 12.51 -12.38 -28.78
CA ALA A 86 11.12 -11.90 -28.86
C ALA A 86 10.95 -10.92 -30.04
N PRO A 87 9.98 -11.15 -30.95
CA PRO A 87 9.75 -10.27 -32.09
C PRO A 87 9.38 -8.85 -31.64
N ASP A 88 9.83 -7.84 -32.38
CA ASP A 88 9.60 -6.43 -32.01
C ASP A 88 8.11 -6.07 -31.95
N ILE A 89 7.27 -6.70 -32.77
CA ILE A 89 5.81 -6.49 -32.73
C ILE A 89 5.20 -6.99 -31.41
N VAL A 90 5.77 -8.04 -30.81
CA VAL A 90 5.34 -8.56 -29.51
C VAL A 90 5.84 -7.65 -28.40
N LYS A 91 7.11 -7.23 -28.44
CA LYS A 91 7.69 -6.28 -27.47
C LYS A 91 6.88 -4.98 -27.43
N ARG A 92 6.56 -4.40 -28.59
CA ARG A 92 5.72 -3.18 -28.71
C ARG A 92 4.29 -3.34 -28.22
N ALA A 93 3.81 -4.57 -28.04
CA ALA A 93 2.48 -4.85 -27.53
C ALA A 93 2.44 -5.08 -26.01
N VAL A 94 3.60 -5.22 -25.34
CA VAL A 94 3.69 -5.40 -23.88
C VAL A 94 3.26 -4.11 -23.19
N ARG A 95 2.19 -4.20 -22.40
CA ARG A 95 1.60 -3.10 -21.63
C ARG A 95 1.97 -3.17 -20.15
N ARG A 96 2.03 -4.38 -19.58
CA ARG A 96 2.37 -4.61 -18.17
C ARG A 96 3.51 -5.63 -18.04
N LEU A 97 4.45 -5.34 -17.14
CA LEU A 97 5.64 -6.14 -16.94
C LEU A 97 5.86 -6.43 -15.45
N ILE A 98 5.88 -7.70 -15.07
CA ILE A 98 6.40 -8.17 -13.77
C ILE A 98 7.82 -8.68 -13.97
N ILE A 99 8.73 -8.24 -13.10
CA ILE A 99 10.08 -8.76 -12.98
C ILE A 99 10.24 -9.32 -11.58
N ASP A 100 10.38 -10.64 -11.52
CA ASP A 100 10.52 -11.37 -10.26
C ASP A 100 11.63 -12.41 -10.42
N ILE A 101 12.86 -11.92 -10.50
CA ILE A 101 14.03 -12.75 -10.79
C ILE A 101 14.83 -12.94 -9.50
N ASP A 102 14.97 -14.17 -9.07
CA ASP A 102 15.83 -14.54 -7.93
C ASP A 102 17.32 -14.45 -8.32
N THR A 103 18.11 -13.71 -7.54
CA THR A 103 19.56 -13.56 -7.75
C THR A 103 20.37 -14.72 -7.22
N SER A 104 19.82 -15.50 -6.28
CA SER A 104 20.56 -16.59 -5.60
C SER A 104 21.08 -17.68 -6.53
N LEU A 105 20.51 -17.78 -7.74
CA LEU A 105 20.80 -18.85 -8.70
C LEU A 105 21.66 -18.41 -9.89
N GLN A 106 22.22 -17.19 -9.89
CA GLN A 106 22.84 -16.61 -11.08
C GLN A 106 24.37 -16.64 -11.02
N SER A 107 24.99 -17.09 -12.11
CA SER A 107 26.44 -17.03 -12.35
C SER A 107 26.88 -15.74 -13.04
N GLU A 108 25.95 -14.94 -13.55
CA GLU A 108 26.24 -13.74 -14.32
C GLU A 108 26.69 -12.57 -13.46
N THR A 109 27.46 -11.67 -14.05
CA THR A 109 27.84 -10.45 -13.34
C THR A 109 26.64 -9.50 -13.24
N PRO A 110 26.45 -8.81 -12.11
CA PRO A 110 25.40 -7.80 -11.93
C PRO A 110 25.39 -6.70 -13.01
N LYS A 111 26.57 -6.40 -13.56
CA LYS A 111 26.71 -5.45 -14.67
C LYS A 111 26.05 -5.98 -15.94
N ASP A 112 26.23 -7.25 -16.27
CA ASP A 112 25.61 -7.88 -17.45
C ASP A 112 24.10 -7.98 -17.27
N ILE A 113 23.67 -8.30 -16.04
CA ILE A 113 22.26 -8.27 -15.64
C ILE A 113 21.65 -6.91 -15.91
N TRP A 114 22.29 -5.88 -15.38
CA TRP A 114 21.82 -4.52 -15.48
C TRP A 114 21.82 -4.00 -16.92
N GLN A 115 22.88 -4.24 -17.67
CA GLN A 115 22.98 -3.82 -19.08
C GLN A 115 21.88 -4.46 -19.93
N THR A 116 21.55 -5.71 -19.65
CA THR A 116 20.49 -6.44 -20.35
C THR A 116 19.12 -5.88 -20.01
N PHE A 117 18.86 -5.58 -18.74
CA PHE A 117 17.65 -4.89 -18.29
C PHE A 117 17.50 -3.51 -18.94
N ALA A 118 18.58 -2.72 -18.91
CA ALA A 118 18.64 -1.38 -19.49
C ALA A 118 18.41 -1.34 -21.00
N THR A 119 18.77 -2.42 -21.69
CA THR A 119 18.56 -2.58 -23.14
C THR A 119 17.15 -3.10 -23.45
N LEU A 120 16.60 -3.96 -22.59
CA LEU A 120 15.31 -4.60 -22.81
C LEU A 120 14.13 -3.65 -22.54
N LEU A 121 14.14 -2.91 -21.41
CA LEU A 121 13.01 -2.05 -21.03
C LEU A 121 12.59 -1.03 -22.11
N PRO A 122 13.51 -0.28 -22.76
CA PRO A 122 13.14 0.67 -23.80
C PRO A 122 12.47 0.02 -25.03
N SER A 123 12.63 -1.30 -25.23
CA SER A 123 12.01 -2.01 -26.37
C SER A 123 10.51 -2.23 -26.21
N PHE A 124 9.97 -2.04 -25.01
CA PHE A 124 8.55 -2.13 -24.71
C PHE A 124 7.86 -0.77 -24.87
N GLU A 125 7.62 -0.34 -26.12
CA GLU A 125 7.08 1.00 -26.42
C GLU A 125 5.67 1.25 -25.85
N ALA A 126 4.89 0.19 -25.60
CA ALA A 126 3.55 0.28 -25.02
C ALA A 126 3.51 0.09 -23.50
N LEU A 127 4.67 0.00 -22.83
CA LEU A 127 4.75 -0.28 -21.41
C LEU A 127 4.15 0.85 -20.59
N GLU A 128 3.05 0.54 -19.89
CA GLU A 128 2.32 1.48 -19.03
C GLU A 128 2.55 1.19 -17.54
N GLU A 129 2.88 -0.04 -17.18
CA GLU A 129 3.12 -0.46 -15.80
C GLU A 129 4.29 -1.45 -15.67
N VAL A 130 5.11 -1.23 -14.64
CA VAL A 130 6.21 -2.13 -14.26
C VAL A 130 6.13 -2.45 -12.78
N VAL A 131 6.15 -3.74 -12.44
CA VAL A 131 6.26 -4.25 -11.07
C VAL A 131 7.55 -5.05 -10.95
N ILE A 132 8.42 -4.66 -10.03
CA ILE A 132 9.70 -5.32 -9.77
C ILE A 132 9.66 -5.81 -8.33
N LYS A 133 9.48 -7.13 -8.17
CA LYS A 133 9.48 -7.76 -6.85
C LYS A 133 10.93 -7.99 -6.43
N ARG A 134 11.58 -8.98 -7.01
CA ARG A 134 13.01 -9.20 -6.79
C ARG A 134 13.83 -8.54 -7.88
N SER A 135 14.76 -7.67 -7.47
CA SER A 135 15.69 -7.07 -8.42
C SER A 135 16.86 -8.01 -8.69
N PRO A 136 17.13 -8.32 -9.97
CA PRO A 136 18.25 -9.16 -10.33
C PRO A 136 19.61 -8.47 -10.13
N THR A 137 19.63 -7.15 -9.85
CA THR A 137 20.87 -6.36 -9.73
C THR A 137 21.29 -6.07 -8.30
N CYS A 138 20.58 -6.61 -7.30
CA CYS A 138 20.93 -6.36 -5.91
C CYS A 138 22.28 -6.99 -5.55
N LEU A 139 23.29 -6.15 -5.40
CA LEU A 139 24.63 -6.52 -4.92
C LEU A 139 24.84 -6.32 -3.43
N HIS A 140 23.86 -5.71 -2.75
CA HIS A 140 23.90 -5.48 -1.32
C HIS A 140 23.57 -6.79 -0.63
N SER A 141 24.64 -7.53 -0.32
CA SER A 141 24.56 -8.68 0.55
C SER A 141 24.20 -8.19 1.96
N ALA A 142 23.27 -8.89 2.62
CA ALA A 142 22.98 -8.72 4.04
C ALA A 142 24.21 -8.87 4.96
N SER A 143 25.33 -9.40 4.43
CA SER A 143 26.58 -9.60 5.19
C SER A 143 27.44 -8.35 5.41
N GLY A 144 26.99 -7.15 5.03
CA GLY A 144 27.62 -5.89 5.44
C GLY A 144 28.95 -5.55 4.75
N TRP A 145 29.39 -6.33 3.76
CA TRP A 145 30.56 -6.00 2.93
C TRP A 145 30.11 -5.12 1.77
N ALA A 146 29.88 -3.84 2.09
CA ALA A 146 29.58 -2.80 1.12
C ALA A 146 30.77 -2.59 0.17
N LEU A 147 30.79 -3.29 -0.96
CA LEU A 147 31.53 -2.82 -2.12
C LEU A 147 30.84 -1.51 -2.55
N SER A 148 31.50 -0.39 -2.28
CA SER A 148 30.97 0.96 -2.52
C SER A 148 30.30 1.10 -3.89
N LEU A 149 28.99 1.37 -3.86
CA LEU A 149 28.04 1.56 -4.96
C LEU A 149 28.35 2.62 -6.02
N HIS A 150 29.48 3.31 -5.96
CA HIS A 150 29.74 4.42 -6.88
C HIS A 150 29.99 3.99 -8.34
N HIS A 151 29.81 2.71 -8.67
CA HIS A 151 30.09 2.16 -10.00
C HIS A 151 28.91 1.44 -10.66
N GLN A 152 27.67 1.61 -10.18
CA GLN A 152 26.54 1.27 -11.05
C GLN A 152 26.62 2.17 -12.31
N PRO A 153 26.76 1.58 -13.51
CA PRO A 153 26.85 2.39 -14.72
C PRO A 153 25.54 3.15 -14.86
N SER A 154 25.67 4.48 -14.99
CA SER A 154 24.53 5.35 -15.31
C SER A 154 23.78 4.72 -16.47
N LEU A 155 22.47 4.51 -16.30
CA LEU A 155 21.65 3.99 -17.38
C LEU A 155 21.89 4.85 -18.63
N PRO A 156 22.00 4.24 -19.83
CA PRO A 156 21.76 5.00 -21.04
C PRO A 156 20.41 5.71 -20.87
N ARG A 157 20.23 6.93 -21.38
CA ARG A 157 18.97 7.66 -21.20
C ARG A 157 17.80 6.86 -21.78
N ILE A 158 17.17 6.06 -20.93
CA ILE A 158 15.99 5.26 -21.26
C ILE A 158 14.83 6.24 -21.36
N GLN A 159 14.01 6.08 -22.39
CA GLN A 159 12.75 6.81 -22.51
C GLN A 159 11.61 5.78 -22.50
N LEU A 160 10.80 5.80 -21.44
CA LEU A 160 9.59 5.00 -21.30
C LEU A 160 8.39 5.93 -21.41
N GLN A 161 8.05 6.32 -22.64
CA GLN A 161 7.11 7.40 -22.92
C GLN A 161 5.69 7.18 -22.36
N LYS A 162 5.28 5.92 -22.20
CA LYS A 162 3.95 5.54 -21.72
C LYS A 162 3.92 5.00 -20.30
N LEU A 163 5.08 4.85 -19.65
CA LEU A 163 5.12 4.30 -18.30
C LEU A 163 4.43 5.28 -17.35
N THR A 164 3.37 4.81 -16.69
CA THR A 164 2.56 5.59 -15.75
C THR A 164 2.61 5.04 -14.33
N SER A 165 2.90 3.75 -14.16
CA SER A 165 2.86 3.09 -12.85
C SER A 165 4.10 2.26 -12.59
N ILE A 166 4.68 2.40 -11.40
CA ILE A 166 5.87 1.65 -10.96
C ILE A 166 5.59 1.05 -9.57
N SER A 167 5.82 -0.25 -9.40
CA SER A 167 5.92 -0.89 -8.08
C SER A 167 7.30 -1.51 -7.91
N LEU A 168 7.98 -1.20 -6.81
CA LEU A 168 9.25 -1.80 -6.41
C LEU A 168 9.06 -2.47 -5.04
N GLU A 169 9.17 -3.79 -4.99
CA GLU A 169 8.91 -4.62 -3.81
C GLU A 169 10.16 -5.44 -3.46
N MET A 170 11.27 -4.73 -3.18
CA MET A 170 12.62 -5.27 -3.23
C MET A 170 13.30 -5.30 -1.87
N LYS A 171 13.87 -6.43 -1.43
CA LYS A 171 14.52 -6.57 -0.12
C LYS A 171 15.50 -5.44 0.28
N CYS A 172 16.25 -4.89 -0.67
CA CYS A 172 17.26 -3.86 -0.42
C CYS A 172 16.73 -2.44 -0.66
N SER A 173 16.76 -1.61 0.39
CA SER A 173 16.39 -0.19 0.37
C SER A 173 17.14 0.60 -0.70
N GLN A 174 18.46 0.45 -0.77
CA GLN A 174 19.31 1.18 -1.70
C GLN A 174 18.98 0.87 -3.16
N CYS A 175 18.72 -0.40 -3.49
CA CYS A 175 18.32 -0.79 -4.83
C CYS A 175 16.92 -0.26 -5.16
N ALA A 176 15.98 -0.27 -4.21
CA ALA A 176 14.65 0.30 -4.39
C ALA A 176 14.73 1.82 -4.64
N GLU A 177 15.59 2.53 -3.91
CA GLU A 177 15.85 3.96 -4.09
C GLU A 177 16.45 4.27 -5.47
N GLU A 178 17.56 3.60 -5.82
CA GLU A 178 18.27 3.85 -7.07
C GLU A 178 17.40 3.52 -8.30
N LEU A 179 16.71 2.39 -8.26
CA LEU A 179 15.84 1.97 -9.35
C LEU A 179 14.62 2.87 -9.48
N SER A 180 14.07 3.36 -8.36
CA SER A 180 13.03 4.39 -8.37
C SER A 180 13.51 5.63 -9.11
N LEU A 181 14.68 6.18 -8.74
CA LEU A 181 15.24 7.37 -9.37
C LEU A 181 15.46 7.19 -10.86
N GLN A 182 15.97 6.03 -11.25
CA GLN A 182 16.26 5.69 -12.62
C GLN A 182 14.98 5.56 -13.47
N LEU A 183 14.02 4.74 -13.06
CA LEU A 183 12.76 4.54 -13.80
C LEU A 183 11.94 5.83 -13.85
N THR A 184 11.93 6.60 -12.78
CA THR A 184 11.21 7.87 -12.72
C THR A 184 11.88 8.96 -13.53
N SER A 185 13.21 8.94 -13.70
CA SER A 185 13.90 9.81 -14.66
C SER A 185 13.64 9.42 -16.12
N ALA A 186 13.25 8.16 -16.37
CA ALA A 186 13.02 7.63 -17.71
C ALA A 186 11.60 7.92 -18.26
N SER A 187 10.65 8.34 -17.42
CA SER A 187 9.28 8.67 -17.81
C SER A 187 8.80 9.97 -17.21
N THR A 188 8.19 10.83 -18.02
CA THR A 188 7.53 12.06 -17.58
C THR A 188 6.05 11.88 -17.25
N CYS A 189 5.51 10.67 -17.43
CA CYS A 189 4.09 10.38 -17.30
C CYS A 189 3.73 9.56 -16.05
N ILE A 190 4.67 9.41 -15.10
CA ILE A 190 4.45 8.65 -13.88
C ILE A 190 3.33 9.29 -13.04
N ARG A 191 2.33 8.48 -12.73
CA ARG A 191 1.13 8.79 -11.95
C ARG A 191 1.04 7.99 -10.65
N ALA A 192 1.58 6.77 -10.60
CA ALA A 192 1.55 5.93 -9.41
C ALA A 192 2.92 5.32 -9.10
N ILE A 193 3.32 5.37 -7.83
CA ILE A 193 4.56 4.74 -7.34
C ILE A 193 4.27 3.96 -6.05
N LYS A 194 4.63 2.69 -6.04
CA LYS A 194 4.71 1.84 -4.85
C LYS A 194 6.17 1.47 -4.58
N THR A 195 6.62 1.65 -3.35
CA THR A 195 7.97 1.28 -2.93
C THR A 195 7.97 0.63 -1.55
N THR A 196 8.60 -0.54 -1.45
CA THR A 196 8.85 -1.31 -0.23
C THR A 196 10.17 -2.07 -0.34
N TYR A 197 10.78 -2.32 0.81
CA TYR A 197 12.05 -2.99 0.98
C TYR A 197 12.23 -3.63 2.36
N GLU A 198 12.68 -4.89 2.43
CA GLU A 198 12.70 -5.64 3.69
C GLU A 198 13.70 -5.11 4.73
N VAL A 199 14.90 -4.69 4.31
CA VAL A 199 15.99 -4.35 5.25
C VAL A 199 16.22 -2.83 5.30
N ALA A 200 15.89 -2.24 6.45
CA ALA A 200 16.27 -0.87 6.78
C ALA A 200 17.77 -0.79 7.10
N GLU A 201 18.61 -0.66 6.06
CA GLU A 201 20.00 -0.24 6.26
C GLU A 201 20.04 1.23 6.69
N GLU A 202 20.72 1.53 7.80
CA GLU A 202 20.95 2.83 8.47
C GLU A 202 20.00 4.03 8.16
N PRO A 203 19.51 4.76 9.19
CA PRO A 203 18.49 5.82 9.10
C PRO A 203 18.86 7.06 8.25
N ASN A 204 20.00 7.06 7.56
CA ASN A 204 20.33 8.01 6.51
C ASN A 204 19.52 7.78 5.22
N SER A 205 18.23 7.41 5.36
CA SER A 205 17.28 7.34 4.25
C SER A 205 17.42 8.60 3.43
N ARG A 206 17.89 8.44 2.20
CA ARG A 206 18.16 9.59 1.35
C ARG A 206 16.83 10.29 1.14
N ASN A 207 16.88 11.58 0.81
CA ASN A 207 15.68 12.29 0.40
C ASN A 207 15.21 11.78 -0.97
N ILE A 208 14.78 10.52 -1.08
CA ILE A 208 14.43 9.86 -2.33
C ILE A 208 13.38 10.67 -3.07
N LEU A 209 12.33 11.12 -2.39
CA LEU A 209 11.29 11.96 -3.00
C LEU A 209 11.86 13.29 -3.53
N GLY A 210 12.73 13.94 -2.77
CA GLY A 210 13.40 15.17 -3.22
C GLY A 210 14.35 14.91 -4.39
N GLN A 211 15.07 13.78 -4.40
CA GLN A 211 15.94 13.38 -5.48
C GLN A 211 15.15 13.01 -6.75
N MET A 212 14.02 12.31 -6.62
CA MET A 212 13.12 12.00 -7.73
C MET A 212 12.60 13.28 -8.38
N VAL A 213 12.13 14.24 -7.57
CA VAL A 213 11.67 15.54 -8.06
C VAL A 213 12.81 16.36 -8.67
N THR A 214 14.02 16.28 -8.12
CA THR A 214 15.19 16.98 -8.68
C THR A 214 15.60 16.37 -10.02
N SER A 215 15.61 15.04 -10.13
CA SER A 215 15.95 14.31 -11.36
C SER A 215 14.87 14.41 -12.42
N ASN A 216 13.60 14.50 -12.02
CA ASN A 216 12.46 14.70 -12.91
C ASN A 216 11.40 15.63 -12.27
N PRO A 217 11.52 16.95 -12.53
CA PRO A 217 10.59 17.94 -11.97
C PRO A 217 9.12 17.73 -12.36
N CYS A 218 8.83 17.02 -13.45
CA CYS A 218 7.45 16.76 -13.88
C CYS A 218 6.69 15.89 -12.87
N ILE A 219 7.39 15.02 -12.15
CA ILE A 219 6.80 14.10 -11.16
C ILE A 219 6.05 14.84 -10.07
N ALA A 220 6.57 15.99 -9.63
CA ALA A 220 5.93 16.78 -8.58
C ALA A 220 4.47 17.16 -8.92
N GLY A 221 4.17 17.33 -10.21
CA GLY A 221 2.82 17.64 -10.70
C GLY A 221 2.06 16.44 -11.28
N SER A 222 2.75 15.40 -11.76
CA SER A 222 2.10 14.25 -12.42
C SER A 222 1.74 13.10 -11.47
N LEU A 223 2.45 12.95 -10.36
CA LEU A 223 2.25 11.83 -9.44
C LEU A 223 0.96 12.02 -8.63
N THR A 224 -0.03 11.17 -8.89
CA THR A 224 -1.35 11.19 -8.24
C THR A 224 -1.48 10.18 -7.10
N ALA A 225 -0.74 9.08 -7.12
CA ALA A 225 -0.81 8.03 -6.10
C ALA A 225 0.59 7.63 -5.59
N LEU A 226 0.73 7.53 -4.27
CA LEU A 226 1.96 7.10 -3.60
C LEU A 226 1.64 6.03 -2.55
N TYR A 227 2.33 4.89 -2.64
CA TYR A 227 2.28 3.80 -1.68
C TYR A 227 3.68 3.61 -1.06
N LEU A 228 3.85 4.11 0.16
CA LEU A 228 5.15 4.19 0.81
C LEU A 228 5.17 3.35 2.08
N LYS A 229 6.19 2.50 2.23
CA LYS A 229 6.53 1.84 3.49
C LYS A 229 7.73 2.54 4.10
N ILE A 230 7.64 2.98 5.36
CA ILE A 230 8.66 3.77 6.05
C ILE A 230 9.40 2.96 7.12
N ASP A 231 10.70 3.19 7.25
CA ASP A 231 11.61 2.46 8.16
C ASP A 231 11.50 2.83 9.62
N ASP A 232 11.15 4.09 9.88
CA ASP A 232 11.18 4.63 11.23
C ASP A 232 9.76 4.91 11.70
N GLU A 233 9.36 4.14 12.71
CA GLU A 233 8.17 4.37 13.51
C GLU A 233 8.11 5.79 14.09
N LYS A 234 9.24 6.52 14.20
CA LYS A 234 9.36 7.81 14.91
C LYS A 234 9.29 9.08 14.05
N CYS A 235 9.00 8.96 12.76
CA CYS A 235 9.14 10.07 11.82
C CYS A 235 7.93 10.29 10.89
N GLY A 236 6.75 9.73 11.18
CA GLY A 236 5.58 9.79 10.33
C GLY A 236 5.24 11.23 9.89
N ASN A 237 5.16 12.17 10.83
CA ASN A 237 4.90 13.58 10.50
C ASN A 237 6.02 14.25 9.68
N GLN A 238 7.27 13.86 9.88
CA GLN A 238 8.40 14.41 9.11
C GLN A 238 8.36 13.93 7.67
N VAL A 239 8.07 12.64 7.47
CA VAL A 239 7.87 12.03 6.15
C VAL A 239 6.66 12.65 5.45
N LEU A 240 5.52 12.79 6.14
CA LEU A 240 4.32 13.42 5.59
C LEU A 240 4.59 14.86 5.13
N ALA A 241 5.33 15.66 5.93
CA ALA A 241 5.71 17.02 5.57
C ALA A 241 6.68 17.07 4.37
N LYS A 242 7.52 16.06 4.20
CA LYS A 242 8.44 15.90 3.07
C LYS A 242 7.66 15.53 1.80
N ILE A 243 6.74 14.56 1.88
CA ILE A 243 5.80 14.19 0.81
C ILE A 243 5.06 15.42 0.32
N ARG A 244 4.42 16.17 1.25
CA ARG A 244 3.66 17.38 0.91
C ARG A 244 4.48 18.41 0.15
N ARG A 245 5.76 18.61 0.53
CA ARG A 245 6.64 19.59 -0.12
C ARG A 245 7.09 19.12 -1.50
N SER A 246 7.36 17.84 -1.66
CA SER A 246 7.87 17.26 -2.91
C SER A 246 6.76 16.99 -3.93
N LEU A 247 5.55 16.64 -3.47
CA LEU A 247 4.47 16.11 -4.31
C LEU A 247 3.16 16.89 -4.07
N PRO A 248 3.11 18.19 -4.44
CA PRO A 248 1.94 19.02 -4.21
C PRO A 248 0.66 18.53 -4.92
N GLY A 249 0.80 17.79 -6.03
CA GLY A 249 -0.31 17.24 -6.83
C GLY A 249 -0.89 15.91 -6.34
N LEU A 250 -0.39 15.36 -5.23
CA LEU A 250 -0.75 14.03 -4.75
C LEU A 250 -2.25 13.94 -4.37
N GLN A 251 -2.92 12.89 -4.84
CA GLN A 251 -4.34 12.64 -4.60
C GLN A 251 -4.60 11.44 -3.68
N ILE A 252 -3.77 10.40 -3.78
CA ILE A 252 -3.90 9.15 -3.02
C ILE A 252 -2.60 8.91 -2.26
N LEU A 253 -2.70 8.77 -0.94
CA LEU A 253 -1.57 8.44 -0.08
C LEU A 253 -1.87 7.20 0.74
N HIS A 254 -1.06 6.17 0.53
CA HIS A 254 -0.95 5.02 1.43
C HIS A 254 0.41 5.05 2.11
N MET A 255 0.42 4.99 3.44
CA MET A 255 1.65 5.00 4.22
C MET A 255 1.59 3.93 5.32
N SER A 256 2.54 3.00 5.30
CA SER A 256 2.72 1.96 6.31
C SER A 256 4.13 2.02 6.90
N SER A 257 4.40 1.34 8.01
CA SER A 257 5.75 1.19 8.56
C SER A 257 6.19 -0.26 8.62
N TYR A 258 7.50 -0.51 8.72
CA TYR A 258 8.01 -1.81 9.13
C TYR A 258 7.86 -1.96 10.64
N THR A 259 7.54 -3.17 11.10
CA THR A 259 7.72 -3.56 12.49
C THR A 259 9.08 -4.20 12.69
N ASP A 260 9.60 -4.12 13.91
CA ASP A 260 10.79 -4.86 14.32
C ASP A 260 10.65 -6.35 13.93
N GLU A 261 11.56 -6.82 13.06
CA GLU A 261 11.65 -8.18 12.50
C GLU A 261 11.59 -9.27 13.58
N ARG A 262 11.98 -8.94 14.82
CA ARG A 262 11.96 -9.87 15.95
C ARG A 262 10.55 -10.30 16.36
N SER A 263 9.51 -9.55 16.00
CA SER A 263 8.14 -9.76 16.45
C SER A 263 7.27 -10.58 15.48
N GLY A 264 7.81 -11.00 14.34
CA GLY A 264 7.02 -11.49 13.21
C GLY A 264 6.39 -10.32 12.45
N GLU A 265 6.31 -10.44 11.13
CA GLU A 265 5.96 -9.39 10.16
C GLU A 265 4.49 -8.89 10.29
N CYS A 266 4.13 -8.28 11.41
CA CYS A 266 2.82 -7.63 11.52
C CYS A 266 2.90 -6.27 10.84
N LEU A 267 2.11 -6.04 9.80
CA LEU A 267 2.05 -4.70 9.22
C LEU A 267 1.40 -3.73 10.21
N MET A 268 2.18 -2.76 10.68
CA MET A 268 1.70 -1.70 11.57
C MET A 268 1.72 -0.35 10.85
N GLY A 269 0.88 0.55 11.34
CA GLY A 269 0.88 1.92 10.89
C GLY A 269 1.84 2.82 11.65
N PRO A 270 2.28 3.92 11.01
CA PRO A 270 3.11 4.94 11.63
C PRO A 270 2.39 5.78 12.70
N TYR A 271 1.07 5.60 12.87
CA TYR A 271 0.27 6.42 13.77
C TYR A 271 -0.64 5.58 14.67
N SER A 272 -0.61 5.88 15.96
CA SER A 272 -1.64 5.46 16.92
C SER A 272 -2.44 6.67 17.36
N LEU A 273 -3.73 6.69 17.02
CA LEU A 273 -4.67 7.74 17.38
C LEU A 273 -5.48 7.29 18.58
N PHE A 274 -5.29 7.95 19.71
CA PHE A 274 -6.03 7.64 20.91
C PHE A 274 -7.21 8.59 21.10
N GLY A 275 -8.39 8.03 21.39
CA GLY A 275 -9.62 8.78 21.60
C GLY A 275 -10.15 8.63 23.04
N SER A 276 -10.60 9.74 23.63
CA SER A 276 -11.33 9.74 24.90
C SER A 276 -12.58 10.62 24.78
N ALA A 277 -13.70 10.13 25.31
CA ALA A 277 -14.99 10.81 25.26
C ALA A 277 -15.38 11.38 26.63
N THR A 278 -15.99 12.57 26.64
CA THR A 278 -16.50 13.19 27.88
C THR A 278 -17.65 12.41 28.53
N SER A 279 -18.47 11.73 27.72
CA SER A 279 -19.58 10.88 28.16
C SER A 279 -19.87 9.77 27.16
N THR A 280 -20.61 8.72 27.58
CA THR A 280 -21.04 7.62 26.69
C THR A 280 -22.33 7.92 25.94
N LEU A 281 -23.17 8.84 26.43
CA LEU A 281 -24.49 9.16 25.87
C LEU A 281 -24.42 10.24 24.79
N ASP A 282 -23.55 11.23 24.98
CA ASP A 282 -23.26 12.31 24.02
C ASP A 282 -21.74 12.54 24.04
N PRO A 283 -20.99 11.73 23.27
CA PRO A 283 -19.53 11.72 23.36
C PRO A 283 -18.96 12.93 22.63
N GLU A 284 -18.44 13.90 23.39
CA GLU A 284 -17.49 14.87 22.85
C GLU A 284 -16.11 14.21 22.84
N TRP A 285 -15.57 13.95 21.65
CA TRP A 285 -14.32 13.24 21.47
C TRP A 285 -13.12 14.18 21.52
N SER A 286 -12.12 13.78 22.28
CA SER A 286 -10.78 14.35 22.27
C SER A 286 -9.78 13.32 21.77
N PHE A 287 -8.81 13.77 20.96
CA PHE A 287 -7.83 12.88 20.34
C PHE A 287 -6.40 13.32 20.64
N LYS A 288 -5.52 12.33 20.81
CA LYS A 288 -4.06 12.49 20.86
C LYS A 288 -3.42 11.45 19.96
N MET A 289 -2.31 11.77 19.30
CA MET A 289 -1.64 10.86 18.37
C MET A 289 -0.20 10.60 18.79
N ALA A 290 0.22 9.35 18.88
CA ALA A 290 1.65 9.05 18.97
C ALA A 290 2.27 9.01 17.56
N ASP A 291 3.40 9.69 17.39
CA ASP A 291 4.30 9.57 16.22
C ASP A 291 5.32 8.45 16.44
N GLU A 292 5.06 7.55 17.39
CA GLU A 292 5.80 6.29 17.55
C GLU A 292 4.82 5.20 17.16
N GLY A 293 5.22 4.35 16.21
CA GLY A 293 4.56 3.08 15.92
C GLY A 293 4.25 2.32 17.20
N TYR A 294 3.16 1.57 17.17
CA TYR A 294 2.65 0.93 18.37
C TYR A 294 3.65 -0.11 18.90
N ASN A 295 4.45 0.28 19.89
CA ASN A 295 5.25 -0.67 20.63
C ASN A 295 4.31 -1.40 21.60
N ARG A 296 4.27 -2.74 21.56
CA ARG A 296 3.41 -3.59 22.41
C ARG A 296 3.51 -3.28 23.91
N SER A 297 4.53 -2.51 24.32
CA SER A 297 4.70 -1.97 25.67
C SER A 297 3.77 -0.82 26.05
N PHE A 298 2.96 -0.26 25.13
CA PHE A 298 1.96 0.76 25.47
C PHE A 298 0.78 0.13 26.20
N GLN A 299 1.01 -0.29 27.45
CA GLN A 299 -0.10 -0.44 28.39
C GLN A 299 -0.63 0.98 28.64
N PRO A 300 -1.93 1.26 28.43
CA PRO A 300 -2.53 2.54 28.78
C PRO A 300 -2.54 2.69 30.30
N VAL A 301 -1.38 2.99 30.90
CA VAL A 301 -1.23 3.19 32.34
C VAL A 301 -1.35 4.69 32.60
N GLY A 302 -2.57 5.21 32.56
CA GLY A 302 -2.89 6.58 32.98
C GLY A 302 -3.97 7.26 32.13
N SER A 303 -4.58 8.30 32.70
CA SER A 303 -5.53 9.19 32.01
C SER A 303 -4.90 9.77 30.74
N ILE A 304 -5.71 9.95 29.68
CA ILE A 304 -5.30 10.60 28.43
C ILE A 304 -4.52 11.90 28.66
N ASP A 305 -4.80 12.65 29.75
CA ASP A 305 -4.13 13.89 30.12
C ASP A 305 -2.62 13.72 30.33
N MET A 306 -2.19 12.54 30.77
CA MET A 306 -0.78 12.23 31.01
C MET A 306 -0.01 11.90 29.73
N TRP A 307 -0.69 11.76 28.59
CA TRP A 307 -0.02 11.41 27.34
C TRP A 307 0.59 12.64 26.66
N PRO A 308 1.92 12.61 26.35
CA PRO A 308 2.69 13.77 25.89
C PRO A 308 2.47 14.16 24.41
N THR A 309 1.26 13.98 23.86
CA THR A 309 1.10 13.75 22.40
C THR A 309 0.06 14.62 21.67
N LYS A 310 -0.48 15.68 22.29
CA LYS A 310 -1.42 16.58 21.59
C LYS A 310 -0.78 17.24 20.36
N GLU A 311 0.48 17.65 20.48
CA GLU A 311 1.21 18.33 19.40
C GLU A 311 1.36 17.49 18.13
N CYS A 312 1.39 16.16 18.25
CA CYS A 312 1.56 15.28 17.11
C CYS A 312 0.30 15.22 16.24
N TRP A 313 -0.89 15.14 16.85
CA TRP A 313 -2.16 15.15 16.10
C TRP A 313 -2.39 16.49 15.41
N ASP A 314 -2.20 17.59 16.15
CA ASP A 314 -2.31 18.95 15.59
C ASP A 314 -1.30 19.17 14.45
N ARG A 315 -0.08 18.64 14.58
CA ARG A 315 0.94 18.68 13.53
C ARG A 315 0.54 17.85 12.32
N PHE A 316 0.05 16.62 12.51
CA PHE A 316 -0.46 15.77 11.44
C PHE A 316 -1.55 16.49 10.66
N LEU A 317 -2.57 17.01 11.35
CA LEU A 317 -3.67 17.77 10.76
C LEU A 317 -3.18 19.04 10.04
N SER A 318 -2.24 19.77 10.63
CA SER A 318 -1.64 20.96 10.01
C SER A 318 -0.86 20.65 8.73
N ILE A 319 -0.22 19.48 8.65
CA ILE A 319 0.45 19.03 7.42
C ILE A 319 -0.57 18.57 6.39
N LEU A 320 -1.54 17.76 6.81
CA LEU A 320 -2.60 17.20 5.97
C LEU A 320 -3.42 18.32 5.30
N GLY A 321 -3.79 19.36 6.06
CA GLY A 321 -4.53 20.52 5.54
C GLY A 321 -3.77 21.37 4.54
N LYS A 322 -2.47 21.12 4.33
CA LYS A 322 -1.64 21.82 3.33
C LYS A 322 -1.50 21.05 2.03
N PHE A 323 -2.14 19.89 1.88
CA PHE A 323 -2.30 19.21 0.60
C PHE A 323 -3.49 19.81 -0.15
N ASN A 324 -3.26 20.26 -1.39
CA ASN A 324 -4.29 20.95 -2.17
C ASN A 324 -5.16 19.99 -3.00
N HIS A 325 -4.73 18.73 -3.13
CA HIS A 325 -5.34 17.76 -4.05
C HIS A 325 -5.56 16.39 -3.42
N ILE A 326 -5.23 16.21 -2.13
CA ILE A 326 -5.40 14.91 -1.46
C ILE A 326 -6.89 14.58 -1.37
N ARG A 327 -7.28 13.44 -1.92
CA ARG A 327 -8.66 12.92 -1.93
C ARG A 327 -8.79 11.67 -1.05
N TYR A 328 -7.72 10.88 -0.94
CA TYR A 328 -7.71 9.63 -0.20
C TYR A 328 -6.47 9.48 0.67
N VAL A 329 -6.65 9.08 1.93
CA VAL A 329 -5.56 8.82 2.88
C VAL A 329 -5.80 7.52 3.64
N ASP A 330 -4.78 6.66 3.64
CA ASP A 330 -4.72 5.45 4.46
C ASP A 330 -3.29 5.29 4.99
N CYS A 331 -3.06 5.90 6.15
CA CYS A 331 -1.77 5.88 6.84
C CYS A 331 -1.75 4.84 7.97
N LEU A 332 -2.52 3.76 7.83
CA LEU A 332 -2.69 2.71 8.86
C LEU A 332 -2.93 3.28 10.27
N ILE A 333 -3.74 4.34 10.39
CA ILE A 333 -3.96 5.02 11.67
C ILE A 333 -4.73 4.07 12.59
N ASN A 334 -4.04 3.52 13.60
CA ASN A 334 -4.63 2.62 14.57
C ASN A 334 -5.41 3.40 15.63
N VAL A 335 -6.71 3.17 15.77
CA VAL A 335 -7.56 3.92 16.69
C VAL A 335 -7.73 3.16 18.01
N LEU A 336 -7.25 3.77 19.10
CA LEU A 336 -7.27 3.21 20.44
C LEU A 336 -8.20 4.02 21.33
N LEU A 337 -9.30 3.42 21.76
CA LEU A 337 -10.24 4.12 22.64
C LEU A 337 -9.93 3.83 24.09
N GLU A 338 -9.87 4.91 24.88
CA GLU A 338 -9.98 4.80 26.33
C GLU A 338 -11.41 4.36 26.63
N TYR A 339 -11.63 3.05 26.73
CA TYR A 339 -12.82 2.58 27.39
C TYR A 339 -12.69 3.03 28.85
N PRO A 340 -13.70 3.71 29.43
CA PRO A 340 -13.76 3.84 30.87
C PRO A 340 -13.63 2.42 31.38
N SER A 341 -12.49 2.14 32.00
CA SER A 341 -12.21 0.81 32.49
C SER A 341 -13.25 0.64 33.58
N ASP A 342 -14.31 -0.12 33.29
CA ASP A 342 -15.08 -0.75 34.34
C ASP A 342 -14.12 -1.73 35.01
N ILE A 343 -13.32 -1.15 35.90
CA ILE A 343 -12.41 -1.69 36.89
C ILE A 343 -12.16 -3.17 36.62
N THR A 344 -11.22 -3.48 35.74
CA THR A 344 -10.51 -4.75 35.87
C THR A 344 -9.97 -4.75 37.30
N PRO A 345 -10.37 -5.69 38.18
CA PRO A 345 -9.96 -5.65 39.57
C PRO A 345 -8.43 -5.68 39.61
N HIS A 346 -7.83 -4.56 40.05
CA HIS A 346 -6.39 -4.46 40.20
C HIS A 346 -5.92 -5.58 41.13
N ARG A 347 -4.94 -6.36 40.69
CA ARG A 347 -4.29 -7.39 41.51
C ARG A 347 -3.62 -6.72 42.71
N SER A 348 -4.31 -6.69 43.84
CA SER A 348 -3.70 -6.37 45.12
C SER A 348 -2.85 -7.55 45.57
N ARG A 349 -1.63 -7.31 46.08
CA ARG A 349 -0.75 -8.34 46.67
C ARG A 349 -1.43 -9.18 47.76
N ASN A 350 -2.56 -8.71 48.30
CA ASN A 350 -3.31 -9.35 49.37
C ASN A 350 -4.61 -10.03 48.89
N GLN A 351 -4.92 -10.00 47.59
CA GLN A 351 -6.15 -10.59 47.04
C GLN A 351 -5.97 -12.09 46.80
N LYS A 352 -6.89 -12.90 47.32
CA LYS A 352 -6.89 -14.36 47.09
C LYS A 352 -7.30 -14.67 45.64
N SER A 353 -6.61 -15.60 44.98
CA SER A 353 -6.90 -16.05 43.60
C SER A 353 -8.38 -16.31 43.39
N SER A 354 -9.03 -17.07 44.29
CA SER A 354 -10.45 -17.41 44.19
C SER A 354 -11.43 -16.22 44.24
N SER A 355 -11.00 -15.08 44.80
CA SER A 355 -11.81 -13.85 44.83
C SER A 355 -11.62 -13.03 43.56
N TYR A 356 -10.41 -13.07 42.99
CA TYR A 356 -10.12 -12.54 41.66
C TYR A 356 -10.85 -13.34 40.58
N ASP A 357 -10.76 -14.68 40.64
CA ASP A 357 -11.41 -15.59 39.69
C ASP A 357 -12.95 -15.42 39.71
N LYS A 358 -13.55 -15.23 40.90
CA LYS A 358 -15.00 -14.93 41.01
C LYS A 358 -15.39 -13.55 40.47
N ALA A 359 -14.55 -12.53 40.66
CA ALA A 359 -14.79 -11.20 40.10
C ALA A 359 -14.65 -11.23 38.57
N LEU A 360 -13.63 -11.92 38.07
CA LEU A 360 -13.39 -12.15 36.66
C LEU A 360 -14.54 -12.95 36.02
N CYS A 361 -14.99 -14.04 36.63
CA CYS A 361 -16.15 -14.81 36.15
C CYS A 361 -17.42 -13.96 36.07
N ARG A 362 -17.72 -13.10 37.05
CA ARG A 362 -18.89 -12.21 36.99
C ARG A 362 -18.79 -11.17 35.88
N ILE A 363 -17.59 -10.64 35.64
CA ILE A 363 -17.33 -9.70 34.54
C ILE A 363 -17.49 -10.41 33.18
N LEU A 364 -16.98 -11.64 33.06
CA LEU A 364 -17.08 -12.45 31.85
C LEU A 364 -18.52 -12.93 31.57
N GLU A 365 -19.29 -13.28 32.60
CA GLU A 365 -20.70 -13.68 32.50
C GLU A 365 -21.63 -12.50 32.13
N ALA A 366 -21.23 -11.25 32.42
CA ALA A 366 -21.97 -10.05 32.04
C ALA A 366 -21.72 -9.58 30.58
N ARG A 367 -20.70 -10.11 29.91
CA ARG A 367 -20.22 -9.65 28.59
C ARG A 367 -20.95 -10.15 27.30
N PRO A 368 -21.99 -11.00 27.28
CA PRO A 368 -22.65 -11.36 26.02
C PRO A 368 -23.41 -10.21 25.33
N LEU A 369 -23.70 -9.10 26.03
CA LEU A 369 -24.44 -7.94 25.50
C LEU A 369 -23.54 -6.80 24.99
N ASP A 370 -22.23 -6.89 25.19
CA ASP A 370 -21.32 -5.74 25.14
C ASP A 370 -20.69 -5.52 23.75
N ALA A 371 -20.62 -6.56 22.91
CA ALA A 371 -20.19 -6.43 21.52
C ALA A 371 -21.15 -5.58 20.67
N CYS A 372 -22.42 -5.48 21.08
CA CYS A 372 -23.42 -4.65 20.41
C CYS A 372 -23.32 -3.17 20.81
N GLN A 373 -22.88 -2.85 22.05
CA GLN A 373 -22.74 -1.48 22.55
C GLN A 373 -21.39 -0.82 22.25
N LYS A 374 -20.30 -1.61 22.14
CA LYS A 374 -18.97 -1.08 21.77
C LYS A 374 -18.91 -0.55 20.34
N ARG A 375 -19.66 -1.16 19.41
CA ARG A 375 -19.68 -0.75 18.00
C ARG A 375 -20.18 0.70 17.80
N PRO A 376 -21.29 1.14 18.43
CA PRO A 376 -21.72 2.53 18.41
C PRO A 376 -20.67 3.54 18.89
N ILE A 377 -20.03 3.28 20.04
CA ILE A 377 -19.01 4.18 20.61
C ILE A 377 -17.77 4.21 19.72
N HIS A 378 -17.29 3.05 19.27
CA HIS A 378 -16.16 2.97 18.36
C HIS A 378 -16.43 3.72 17.05
N ARG A 379 -17.57 3.44 16.42
CA ARG A 379 -18.00 4.16 15.21
C ARG A 379 -18.11 5.66 15.44
N SER A 380 -18.65 6.10 16.58
CA SER A 380 -18.74 7.52 16.93
C SER A 380 -17.36 8.18 17.01
N ALA A 381 -16.37 7.50 17.61
CA ALA A 381 -15.00 7.99 17.66
C ALA A 381 -14.38 8.11 16.26
N LEU A 382 -14.54 7.07 15.42
CA LEU A 382 -14.03 7.08 14.05
C LEU A 382 -14.67 8.19 13.21
N VAL A 383 -15.98 8.43 13.38
CA VAL A 383 -16.71 9.56 12.76
C VAL A 383 -16.14 10.90 13.21
N ALA A 384 -15.93 11.10 14.51
CA ALA A 384 -15.37 12.33 15.03
C ALA A 384 -13.93 12.58 14.53
N ALA A 385 -13.09 11.54 14.50
CA ALA A 385 -11.73 11.63 13.95
C ALA A 385 -11.73 12.00 12.46
N ALA A 386 -12.54 11.32 11.63
CA ALA A 386 -12.67 11.63 10.21
C ALA A 386 -13.20 13.05 9.97
N GLN A 387 -14.15 13.51 10.79
CA GLN A 387 -14.71 14.85 10.72
C GLN A 387 -13.63 15.92 10.98
N ILE A 388 -12.80 15.74 12.02
CA ILE A 388 -11.67 16.63 12.30
C ILE A 388 -10.66 16.64 11.16
N MET A 389 -10.37 15.48 10.54
CA MET A 389 -9.52 15.41 9.35
C MET A 389 -10.10 16.19 8.17
N LEU A 390 -11.41 16.06 7.90
CA LEU A 390 -12.09 16.82 6.84
C LEU A 390 -12.07 18.33 7.07
N GLU A 391 -12.24 18.77 8.31
CA GLU A 391 -12.19 20.20 8.67
C GLU A 391 -10.82 20.81 8.36
N HIS A 392 -9.74 20.05 8.56
CA HIS A 392 -8.39 20.48 8.26
C HIS A 392 -8.01 20.31 6.78
N ALA A 393 -8.49 19.24 6.13
CA ALA A 393 -8.25 18.95 4.73
C ALA A 393 -9.56 18.74 3.95
N PRO A 394 -10.23 19.84 3.52
CA PRO A 394 -11.54 19.79 2.86
C PRO A 394 -11.54 19.12 1.47
N THR A 395 -10.37 18.78 0.93
CA THR A 395 -10.21 18.07 -0.34
C THR A 395 -10.40 16.56 -0.18
N LEU A 396 -10.29 16.04 1.06
CA LEU A 396 -10.49 14.63 1.33
C LEU A 396 -11.93 14.21 0.99
N GLU A 397 -12.01 13.04 0.36
CA GLU A 397 -13.25 12.39 -0.03
C GLU A 397 -13.40 11.06 0.67
N ALA A 398 -12.31 10.40 1.05
CA ALA A 398 -12.34 9.13 1.77
C ALA A 398 -11.02 8.86 2.51
N GLY A 399 -11.04 7.84 3.36
CA GLY A 399 -9.86 7.32 4.03
C GLY A 399 -10.18 6.05 4.82
N ALA A 400 -9.19 5.56 5.55
CA ALA A 400 -9.35 4.38 6.40
C ALA A 400 -8.72 4.56 7.78
N PHE A 401 -9.36 3.96 8.77
CA PHE A 401 -8.79 3.73 10.10
C PHE A 401 -8.62 2.24 10.34
N TRP A 402 -7.71 1.91 11.25
CA TRP A 402 -7.37 0.53 11.58
C TRP A 402 -7.61 0.26 13.06
N ASP A 403 -7.93 -0.99 13.37
CA ASP A 403 -8.07 -1.52 14.72
C ASP A 403 -7.33 -2.86 14.76
N HIS A 404 -6.14 -2.84 15.34
CA HIS A 404 -5.40 -4.05 15.62
C HIS A 404 -5.91 -4.61 16.95
N HIS A 405 -6.77 -5.63 16.87
CA HIS A 405 -7.20 -6.37 18.05
C HIS A 405 -6.06 -7.23 18.58
N LEU A 406 -5.15 -6.59 19.31
CA LEU A 406 -4.18 -7.27 20.16
C LEU A 406 -4.95 -7.77 21.38
N ARG A 407 -5.59 -8.94 21.24
CA ARG A 407 -6.11 -9.64 22.42
C ARG A 407 -4.91 -9.85 23.34
N ASP A 408 -5.01 -9.38 24.59
CA ASP A 408 -4.10 -9.78 25.65
C ASP A 408 -4.00 -11.32 25.61
N GLU A 409 -2.80 -11.83 25.29
CA GLU A 409 -2.54 -13.27 25.11
C GLU A 409 -2.96 -14.09 26.34
N ASP A 410 -3.15 -13.45 27.49
CA ASP A 410 -3.56 -14.06 28.75
C ASP A 410 -5.09 -14.25 28.92
N GLU A 411 -5.97 -13.54 28.20
CA GLU A 411 -7.43 -13.62 28.45
C GLU A 411 -8.17 -14.67 27.59
N CYS A 412 -7.54 -15.30 26.60
CA CYS A 412 -8.19 -16.28 25.71
C CYS A 412 -7.50 -17.66 25.69
N ARG A 413 -7.30 -18.26 26.88
CA ARG A 413 -6.83 -19.66 26.98
C ARG A 413 -7.84 -20.73 26.54
N CYS A 414 -9.06 -20.35 26.15
CA CYS A 414 -10.15 -21.29 25.87
C CYS A 414 -10.43 -21.57 24.39
N HIS A 415 -9.75 -20.94 23.44
CA HIS A 415 -9.88 -21.29 22.03
C HIS A 415 -8.52 -21.47 21.36
N GLU A 416 -8.31 -22.68 20.83
CA GLU A 416 -7.19 -23.04 19.96
C GLU A 416 -7.05 -21.99 18.84
N ARG A 417 -5.95 -21.24 18.87
CA ARG A 417 -5.35 -20.54 17.72
C ARG A 417 -6.34 -19.76 16.82
N SER A 418 -7.20 -18.91 17.39
CA SER A 418 -7.85 -17.91 16.52
C SER A 418 -6.76 -16.93 16.08
N PRO A 419 -6.44 -16.84 14.78
CA PRO A 419 -5.46 -15.88 14.29
C PRO A 419 -5.89 -14.47 14.73
N SER A 420 -4.91 -13.65 15.14
CA SER A 420 -5.11 -12.22 15.30
C SER A 420 -5.69 -11.67 14.01
N CYS A 421 -6.76 -10.91 14.17
CA CYS A 421 -7.48 -10.29 13.07
C CYS A 421 -7.34 -8.78 13.24
N THR A 422 -7.01 -8.14 12.13
CA THR A 422 -6.92 -6.69 12.02
C THR A 422 -8.13 -6.19 11.24
N TYR A 423 -8.76 -5.12 11.72
CA TYR A 423 -9.95 -4.56 11.08
C TYR A 423 -9.63 -3.21 10.45
N ARG A 424 -10.16 -2.99 9.25
CA ARG A 424 -10.02 -1.76 8.50
C ARG A 424 -11.39 -1.14 8.26
N TYR A 425 -11.55 0.10 8.71
CA TYR A 425 -12.78 0.85 8.66
C TYR A 425 -12.67 1.94 7.59
N ASN A 426 -13.32 1.73 6.46
CA ASN A 426 -13.43 2.74 5.41
C ASN A 426 -14.45 3.80 5.79
N TRP A 427 -14.12 5.05 5.48
CA TRP A 427 -15.05 6.16 5.54
C TRP A 427 -15.01 6.96 4.26
N ARG A 428 -16.15 7.57 3.92
CA ARG A 428 -16.29 8.49 2.80
C ARG A 428 -17.06 9.75 3.19
N ARG A 429 -16.69 10.86 2.58
CA ARG A 429 -17.42 12.11 2.66
C ARG A 429 -18.72 11.97 1.87
N VAL A 430 -19.82 12.39 2.48
CA VAL A 430 -21.13 12.48 1.83
C VAL A 430 -21.63 13.92 1.93
N MET A 431 -22.31 14.39 0.89
CA MET A 431 -23.00 15.68 0.93
C MET A 431 -24.35 15.47 1.61
N LEU A 432 -24.58 16.13 2.75
CA LEU A 432 -25.86 16.06 3.47
C LEU A 432 -26.82 17.12 2.97
N GLU A 433 -26.32 18.35 2.84
CA GLU A 433 -27.03 19.54 2.35
C GLU A 433 -26.05 20.39 1.54
N GLU A 434 -26.54 21.39 0.79
CA GLU A 434 -25.67 22.33 0.06
C GLU A 434 -24.61 22.94 1.01
N GLY A 435 -23.34 22.61 0.76
CA GLY A 435 -22.20 23.10 1.54
C GLY A 435 -21.97 22.40 2.89
N LYS A 436 -22.82 21.45 3.30
CA LYS A 436 -22.60 20.63 4.51
C LYS A 436 -22.22 19.20 4.16
N TYR A 437 -21.11 18.76 4.73
CA TYR A 437 -20.60 17.41 4.55
C TYR A 437 -20.79 16.61 5.83
N GLY A 438 -21.06 15.32 5.65
CA GLY A 438 -21.03 14.32 6.71
C GLY A 438 -20.06 13.20 6.36
N ILE A 439 -19.90 12.28 7.31
CA ILE A 439 -19.10 11.08 7.15
C ILE A 439 -20.04 9.88 7.07
N LEU A 440 -19.87 9.05 6.04
CA LEU A 440 -20.44 7.72 5.98
C LEU A 440 -19.34 6.69 6.22
N PHE A 441 -19.46 5.95 7.32
CA PHE A 441 -18.68 4.72 7.55
C PHE A 441 -19.39 3.52 6.93
N GLU A 442 -18.63 2.64 6.31
CA GLU A 442 -19.12 1.32 5.91
C GLU A 442 -19.49 0.52 7.16
N ASP A 443 -20.67 -0.10 7.15
CA ASP A 443 -21.21 -0.78 8.34
C ASP A 443 -20.45 -2.05 8.72
N SER A 444 -19.66 -2.60 7.78
CA SER A 444 -18.86 -3.81 7.97
C SER A 444 -17.39 -3.50 7.69
N PRO A 445 -16.51 -3.49 8.71
CA PRO A 445 -15.08 -3.35 8.46
C PRO A 445 -14.56 -4.54 7.66
N GLU A 446 -13.53 -4.29 6.85
CA GLU A 446 -12.74 -5.35 6.24
C GLU A 446 -11.93 -6.05 7.34
N CYS A 447 -11.96 -7.37 7.38
CA CYS A 447 -11.25 -8.18 8.36
C CYS A 447 -10.10 -8.90 7.68
N PHE A 448 -8.88 -8.65 8.14
CA PHE A 448 -7.66 -9.25 7.63
C PHE A 448 -7.06 -10.16 8.69
N HIS A 449 -6.65 -11.36 8.27
CA HIS A 449 -5.81 -12.21 9.11
C HIS A 449 -4.37 -11.71 9.07
N ASP A 450 -3.62 -11.89 10.15
CA ASP A 450 -2.22 -11.45 10.19
C ASP A 450 -1.35 -12.13 9.12
N ASP A 451 -1.67 -13.36 8.71
CA ASP A 451 -0.99 -14.05 7.61
C ASP A 451 -1.21 -13.37 6.25
N PHE A 452 -2.37 -12.72 6.07
CA PHE A 452 -2.64 -11.88 4.91
C PHE A 452 -1.85 -10.56 4.98
N LEU A 453 -1.45 -10.09 6.16
CA LEU A 453 -0.67 -8.86 6.32
C LEU A 453 0.85 -9.10 6.26
N SER A 454 1.31 -10.31 6.57
CA SER A 454 2.70 -10.76 6.43
C SER A 454 2.96 -11.30 5.01
N GLY A 455 3.52 -10.46 4.14
CA GLY A 455 3.80 -10.78 2.74
C GLY A 455 5.23 -10.49 2.33
#